data_AF-A0AAX0HDB0-F1
#
_entry.id   AF-A0AAX0HDB0-F1
#
_cell.length_a   1.000
_cell.length_b   1.000
_cell.length_c   1.000
_cell.angle_alpha   90.00
_cell.angle_beta   90.00
_cell.angle_gamma   90.00
#
_symmetry.space_group_name_H-M   'P 1'
#
loop_
_entity.id
_entity.type
_entity.pdbx_description
1 polymer ?
#
loop_
_entity_poly.entity_id
_entity_poly.type
_entity_poly.pdbx_seq_one_letter_code
_entity_poly.pdbx_strand_id
1 'polypeptide(L)'
;MKNQNSQINKVEQKRVIVSSQHYCGPIPSPEVMDYYKSIDSSFPDRILKMAEEDLKHQHEYKNRVLKLQGRDNLLGLCSAFTITITIVILGSVLLYKGKDVQGFITLLVSAIPAIITYFINKK
;
A
#
# COMPACT_ATOMS: atom_id res chain seq x y z
N MET A 1 -11.25 -40.47 62.86
CA MET A 1 -10.05 -40.23 62.01
C MET A 1 -9.99 -41.26 60.90
N LYS A 2 -10.18 -40.85 59.65
CA LYS A 2 -9.37 -41.21 58.45
C LYS A 2 -10.18 -41.00 57.17
N ASN A 3 -10.13 -39.73 56.79
CA ASN A 3 -10.19 -39.12 55.46
C ASN A 3 -10.08 -40.12 54.27
N GLN A 4 -11.19 -40.40 53.58
CA GLN A 4 -11.24 -41.11 52.30
C GLN A 4 -11.10 -40.15 51.09
N ASN A 5 -10.31 -39.09 51.24
CA ASN A 5 -9.91 -38.21 50.13
C ASN A 5 -8.59 -38.69 49.52
N SER A 6 -8.60 -39.78 48.76
CA SER A 6 -7.42 -40.19 47.96
C SER A 6 -7.79 -41.13 46.80
N GLN A 7 -8.82 -40.78 46.02
CA GLN A 7 -8.95 -41.31 44.65
C GLN A 7 -8.80 -40.11 43.71
N ILE A 8 -7.57 -39.58 43.63
CA ILE A 8 -7.23 -38.54 42.66
C ILE A 8 -7.20 -39.22 41.29
N ASN A 9 -8.23 -38.94 40.50
CA ASN A 9 -8.33 -39.29 39.09
C ASN A 9 -7.01 -39.02 38.37
N LYS A 10 -6.31 -40.07 37.96
CA LYS A 10 -5.18 -39.98 37.04
C LYS A 10 -5.73 -39.81 35.63
N VAL A 11 -6.23 -38.61 35.32
CA VAL A 11 -6.57 -38.23 33.96
C VAL A 11 -5.26 -38.16 33.18
N GLU A 12 -4.99 -39.16 32.36
CA GLU A 12 -3.93 -39.09 31.35
C GLU A 12 -4.24 -37.91 30.42
N GLN A 13 -3.62 -36.75 30.71
CA GLN A 13 -3.66 -35.61 29.82
C GLN A 13 -2.86 -35.95 28.56
N LYS A 14 -3.53 -36.56 27.58
CA LYS A 14 -3.00 -36.72 26.22
C LYS A 14 -2.88 -35.32 25.61
N ARG A 15 -1.69 -34.72 25.72
CA ARG A 15 -1.36 -33.48 25.01
C ARG A 15 -1.37 -33.77 23.52
N VAL A 16 -2.38 -33.25 22.82
CA VAL A 16 -2.37 -33.18 21.35
C VAL A 16 -1.55 -31.95 20.99
N ILE A 17 -0.34 -32.14 20.47
CA ILE A 17 0.47 -31.06 19.91
C ILE A 17 0.04 -30.91 18.45
N VAL A 18 -0.73 -29.86 18.15
CA VAL A 18 -1.07 -29.49 16.77
C VAL A 18 0.06 -28.61 16.24
N SER A 19 0.92 -29.17 15.39
CA SER A 19 1.92 -28.39 14.64
C SER A 19 1.25 -27.79 13.41
N SER A 20 1.18 -26.46 13.33
CA SER A 20 0.70 -25.74 12.16
C SER A 20 1.89 -25.10 11.46
N GLN A 21 2.22 -25.57 10.25
CA GLN A 21 3.21 -24.93 9.40
C GLN A 21 2.50 -23.89 8.55
N HIS A 22 2.81 -22.61 8.79
CA HIS A 22 2.31 -21.50 7.97
C HIS A 22 3.43 -21.07 7.03
N TYR A 23 3.23 -21.26 5.73
CA TYR A 23 4.15 -20.78 4.71
C TYR A 23 3.53 -19.60 3.98
N CYS A 24 4.30 -18.53 3.81
CA CYS A 24 3.86 -17.31 3.16
C CYS A 24 4.88 -16.91 2.10
N GLY A 25 4.52 -17.05 0.84
CA GLY A 25 5.38 -16.78 -0.31
C GLY A 25 4.87 -17.48 -1.56
N PRO A 26 5.30 -17.03 -2.76
CA PRO A 26 4.83 -17.61 -4.04
C PRO A 26 5.44 -18.98 -4.34
N ILE A 27 6.52 -19.38 -3.65
CA ILE A 27 7.22 -20.65 -3.86
C ILE A 27 7.06 -21.49 -2.59
N PRO A 28 6.55 -22.73 -2.63
CA PRO A 28 6.39 -23.55 -1.43
C PRO A 28 7.74 -23.87 -0.75
N SER A 29 7.70 -24.31 0.51
CA SER A 29 8.92 -24.77 1.20
C SER A 29 9.59 -25.93 0.45
N PRO A 30 10.93 -26.12 0.56
CA PRO A 30 11.62 -27.20 -0.13
C PRO A 30 11.04 -28.59 0.17
N GLU A 31 10.68 -28.84 1.43
CA GLU A 31 10.04 -30.08 1.86
C GLU A 31 8.72 -30.32 1.12
N VAL A 32 7.87 -29.29 1.00
CA VAL A 32 6.59 -29.36 0.27
C VAL A 32 6.81 -29.51 -1.24
N MET A 33 7.84 -28.88 -1.79
CA MET A 33 8.21 -28.99 -3.20
C MET A 33 8.64 -30.42 -3.57
N ASP A 34 9.37 -31.09 -2.68
CA ASP A 34 9.77 -32.49 -2.85
C ASP A 34 8.56 -33.44 -2.84
N TYR A 35 7.55 -33.15 -2.00
CA TYR A 35 6.29 -33.89 -2.05
C TYR A 35 5.55 -33.67 -3.37
N TYR A 36 5.50 -32.44 -3.90
CA TYR A 36 4.90 -32.20 -5.21
C TYR A 36 5.63 -32.95 -6.33
N LYS A 37 6.96 -32.97 -6.29
CA LYS A 37 7.79 -33.73 -7.24
C LYS A 37 7.51 -35.24 -7.18
N SER A 38 7.18 -35.76 -5.99
CA SER A 38 6.85 -37.18 -5.80
C SER A 38 5.50 -37.57 -6.42
N ILE A 39 4.57 -36.61 -6.57
CA ILE A 39 3.27 -36.82 -7.23
C ILE A 39 3.43 -36.71 -8.75
N ASP A 40 4.09 -35.66 -9.23
CA ASP A 40 4.44 -35.45 -10.63
C ASP A 40 5.74 -34.63 -10.71
N SER A 41 6.71 -35.14 -11.46
CA SER A 41 8.00 -34.46 -11.66
C SER A 41 7.86 -33.10 -12.36
N SER A 42 6.74 -32.85 -13.04
CA SER A 42 6.43 -31.59 -13.74
C SER A 42 5.94 -30.46 -12.80
N PHE A 43 5.43 -30.78 -11.61
CA PHE A 43 4.81 -29.78 -10.73
C PHE A 43 5.76 -28.70 -10.22
N PRO A 44 6.97 -29.00 -9.74
CA PRO A 44 7.90 -27.96 -9.29
C PRO A 44 8.20 -26.91 -10.37
N ASP A 45 8.42 -27.34 -11.61
CA ASP A 45 8.70 -26.45 -12.73
C ASP A 45 7.51 -25.56 -13.07
N ARG A 46 6.28 -26.09 -13.02
CA ARG A 46 5.06 -25.31 -13.25
C ARG A 46 4.80 -24.27 -12.16
N ILE A 47 5.05 -24.63 -10.90
CA ILE A 47 4.90 -23.71 -9.76
C ILE A 47 5.95 -22.60 -9.85
N LEU A 48 7.21 -22.95 -10.17
CA LEU A 48 8.27 -21.97 -10.33
C LEU A 48 7.97 -21.01 -11.50
N LYS A 49 7.54 -21.56 -12.65
CA LYS A 49 7.15 -20.76 -13.80
C LYS A 49 5.99 -19.81 -13.50
N MET A 50 4.98 -20.28 -12.76
CA MET A 50 3.86 -19.43 -12.31
C MET A 50 4.36 -18.29 -11.42
N ALA A 51 5.24 -18.58 -10.46
CA ALA A 51 5.84 -17.56 -9.60
C ALA A 51 6.70 -16.56 -10.40
N GLU A 52 7.47 -17.01 -11.39
CA GLU A 52 8.26 -16.15 -12.27
C GLU A 52 7.38 -15.23 -13.14
N GLU A 53 6.29 -15.76 -13.70
CA GLU A 53 5.33 -14.98 -14.49
C GLU A 53 4.65 -13.92 -13.63
N ASP A 54 4.24 -14.27 -12.41
CA ASP A 54 3.65 -13.32 -11.45
C ASP A 54 4.65 -12.22 -11.05
N LEU A 55 5.90 -12.58 -10.77
CA LEU A 55 6.96 -11.61 -10.47
C LEU A 55 7.21 -10.68 -11.65
N LYS A 56 7.33 -11.24 -12.87
CA LYS A 56 7.51 -10.45 -14.10
C LYS A 56 6.35 -9.48 -14.30
N HIS A 57 5.11 -9.94 -14.14
CA HIS A 57 3.93 -9.10 -14.27
C HIS A 57 3.92 -7.97 -13.21
N GLN A 58 4.27 -8.27 -11.96
CA GLN A 58 4.41 -7.25 -10.92
C GLN A 58 5.51 -6.23 -11.25
N HIS A 59 6.66 -6.67 -11.76
CA HIS A 59 7.74 -5.77 -12.15
C HIS A 59 7.34 -4.88 -13.32
N GLU A 60 6.68 -5.44 -14.34
CA GLU A 60 6.16 -4.67 -15.46
C GLU A 60 5.12 -3.63 -15.00
N TYR A 61 4.19 -4.03 -14.14
CA TYR A 61 3.20 -3.13 -13.57
C TYR A 61 3.85 -2.00 -12.77
N LYS A 62 4.77 -2.33 -11.85
CA LYS A 62 5.52 -1.33 -11.07
C LYS A 62 6.26 -0.35 -11.97
N ASN A 63 6.94 -0.85 -13.00
CA ASN A 63 7.66 0.00 -13.95
C ASN A 63 6.72 0.93 -14.73
N ARG A 64 5.53 0.45 -15.15
CA ARG A 64 4.53 1.29 -15.82
C ARG A 64 3.98 2.35 -14.86
N VAL A 65 3.62 1.97 -13.64
CA VAL A 65 3.10 2.90 -12.63
C VAL A 65 4.14 3.96 -12.24
N LEU A 66 5.41 3.58 -12.03
CA LEU A 66 6.48 4.53 -11.73
C LEU A 66 6.69 5.53 -12.87
N LYS A 67 6.63 5.06 -14.13
CA LYS A 67 6.72 5.95 -15.31
C LYS A 67 5.54 6.91 -15.40
N LEU A 68 4.32 6.44 -15.12
CA LEU A 68 3.12 7.28 -15.11
C LEU A 68 3.16 8.30 -13.97
N GLN A 69 3.45 7.86 -12.74
CA GLN A 69 3.59 8.74 -11.58
C GLN A 69 4.68 9.81 -11.80
N GLY A 70 5.81 9.45 -12.42
CA GLY A 70 6.84 10.42 -12.75
C GLY A 70 6.33 11.52 -13.71
N ARG A 71 5.55 11.15 -14.73
CA ARG A 71 4.94 12.10 -15.67
C ARG A 71 3.85 12.94 -15.01
N ASP A 72 3.00 12.33 -14.21
CA ASP A 72 1.92 13.01 -13.49
C ASP A 72 2.47 14.03 -12.49
N ASN A 73 3.55 13.69 -11.80
CA ASN A 73 4.22 14.59 -10.86
C ASN A 73 4.85 15.79 -11.58
N LEU A 74 5.48 15.58 -12.74
CA LEU A 74 6.00 16.67 -13.57
C LEU A 74 4.88 17.58 -14.10
N LEU A 75 3.75 17.00 -14.53
CA LEU A 75 2.60 17.77 -15.02
C LEU A 75 1.91 18.56 -13.89
N GLY A 76 1.82 17.95 -12.69
CA GLY A 76 1.40 18.62 -11.47
C GLY A 76 2.30 19.79 -11.10
N LEU A 77 3.61 19.62 -11.17
CA LEU A 77 4.56 20.70 -10.87
C LEU A 77 4.49 21.84 -11.90
N CYS A 78 4.40 21.52 -13.20
CA CYS A 78 4.24 22.52 -14.25
C CYS A 78 2.94 23.30 -14.10
N SER A 79 1.82 22.62 -13.80
CA SER A 79 0.53 23.31 -13.58
C SER A 79 0.53 24.17 -12.31
N ALA A 80 1.15 23.72 -11.23
CA ALA A 80 1.31 24.54 -10.02
C ALA A 80 2.18 25.79 -10.29
N PHE A 81 3.25 25.63 -11.07
CA PHE A 81 4.12 26.74 -11.47
C PHE A 81 3.38 27.79 -12.30
N THR A 82 2.60 27.39 -13.30
CA THR A 82 1.82 28.33 -14.13
C THR A 82 0.74 29.06 -13.34
N ILE A 83 0.04 28.37 -12.42
CA ILE A 83 -0.94 28.99 -11.52
C ILE A 83 -0.26 30.03 -10.63
N THR A 84 0.88 29.67 -10.04
CA THR A 84 1.63 30.58 -9.14
C THR A 84 2.07 31.83 -9.88
N ILE A 85 2.65 31.70 -11.08
CA ILE A 85 3.03 32.85 -11.93
C ILE A 85 1.82 33.73 -12.23
N THR A 86 0.69 33.13 -12.59
CA THR A 86 -0.53 33.87 -12.95
C THR A 86 -1.05 34.68 -11.75
N ILE A 87 -1.05 34.11 -10.56
CA ILE A 87 -1.44 34.79 -9.31
C ILE A 87 -0.50 35.96 -9.00
N VAL A 88 0.81 35.76 -9.15
CA VAL A 88 1.81 36.82 -8.92
C VAL A 88 1.61 37.98 -9.90
N ILE A 89 1.46 37.70 -11.19
CA ILE A 89 1.25 38.74 -12.22
C ILE A 89 -0.07 39.49 -11.96
N LEU A 90 -1.16 38.77 -11.70
CA LEU A 90 -2.46 39.37 -11.37
C LEU A 90 -2.38 40.25 -10.12
N GLY A 91 -1.72 39.78 -9.08
CA GLY A 91 -1.50 40.52 -7.84
C GLY A 91 -0.70 41.81 -8.08
N SER A 92 0.39 41.73 -8.85
CA SER A 92 1.19 42.90 -9.22
C SER A 92 0.36 43.93 -10.00
N VAL A 93 -0.40 43.50 -11.01
CA VAL A 93 -1.26 44.40 -11.81
C VAL A 93 -2.36 45.05 -10.95
N LEU A 94 -2.94 44.31 -10.00
CA LEU A 94 -3.94 44.86 -9.07
C LEU A 94 -3.34 45.95 -8.18
N LEU A 95 -2.12 45.73 -7.69
CA LEU A 95 -1.39 46.67 -6.85
C LEU A 95 -1.06 47.96 -7.63
N TYR A 96 -0.63 47.84 -8.88
CA TYR A 96 -0.38 49.00 -9.76
C TYR A 96 -1.65 49.81 -10.06
N LYS A 97 -2.83 49.16 -10.13
CA LYS A 97 -4.11 49.85 -10.36
C LYS A 97 -4.72 50.47 -9.09
N GLY A 98 -4.04 50.39 -7.94
CA GLY A 98 -4.51 50.97 -6.67
C GLY A 98 -5.86 50.42 -6.19
N LYS A 99 -6.24 49.24 -6.69
CA LYS A 99 -7.50 48.58 -6.36
C LYS A 99 -7.33 47.76 -5.08
N ASP A 100 -8.42 47.60 -4.34
CA ASP A 100 -8.44 47.01 -3.00
C ASP A 100 -7.76 45.63 -2.95
N VAL A 101 -6.52 45.61 -2.45
CA VAL A 101 -5.73 44.39 -2.21
C VAL A 101 -6.50 43.44 -1.28
N GLN A 102 -7.38 44.00 -0.45
CA GLN A 102 -8.24 43.29 0.47
C GLN A 102 -9.15 42.27 -0.22
N GLY A 103 -9.66 42.57 -1.42
CA GLY A 103 -10.51 41.64 -2.20
C GLY A 103 -9.76 40.44 -2.77
N PHE A 104 -8.46 40.60 -3.06
CA PHE A 104 -7.61 39.50 -3.52
C PHE A 104 -7.22 38.58 -2.35
N ILE A 105 -6.92 39.18 -1.19
CA ILE A 105 -6.57 38.44 0.03
C ILE A 105 -7.76 37.59 0.51
N THR A 106 -8.99 38.12 0.52
CA THR A 106 -10.18 37.36 0.96
C THR A 106 -10.49 36.17 0.05
N LEU A 107 -10.25 36.29 -1.26
CA LEU A 107 -10.44 35.19 -2.21
C LEU A 107 -9.39 34.08 -1.99
N LEU A 108 -8.13 34.43 -1.74
CA LEU A 108 -7.09 33.43 -1.45
C LEU A 108 -7.32 32.71 -0.12
N VAL A 109 -7.69 33.45 0.93
CA VAL A 109 -7.98 32.89 2.26
C VAL A 109 -9.16 31.93 2.24
N SER A 110 -10.17 32.18 1.40
CA SER A 110 -11.33 31.27 1.26
C SER A 110 -11.06 30.05 0.38
N ALA A 111 -10.19 30.15 -0.64
CA ALA A 111 -9.92 29.06 -1.56
C ALA A 111 -8.99 27.97 -0.99
N ILE A 112 -7.96 28.35 -0.23
CA ILE A 112 -6.94 27.40 0.28
C ILE A 112 -7.54 26.31 1.19
N PRO A 113 -8.42 26.61 2.16
CA PRO A 113 -9.03 25.59 3.02
C PRO A 113 -9.85 24.55 2.24
N ALA A 114 -10.60 24.98 1.22
CA ALA A 114 -11.42 24.08 0.41
C ALA A 114 -10.56 23.04 -0.35
N ILE A 115 -9.41 23.46 -0.87
CA ILE A 115 -8.46 22.57 -1.54
C ILE A 115 -7.86 21.58 -0.53
N ILE A 116 -7.44 22.06 0.64
CA ILE A 116 -6.88 21.20 1.69
C ILE A 116 -7.90 20.15 2.14
N THR A 117 -9.14 20.55 2.40
CA THR A 117 -10.22 19.62 2.79
C THR A 117 -10.47 18.59 1.69
N TYR A 118 -10.47 18.97 0.41
CA TYR A 118 -10.62 18.03 -0.69
C TYR A 118 -9.51 16.96 -0.70
N PHE A 119 -8.25 17.35 -0.50
CA PHE A 119 -7.14 16.40 -0.45
C PHE A 119 -7.15 15.51 0.79
N ILE A 120 -7.59 16.02 1.95
CA ILE A 120 -7.72 15.22 3.17
C ILE A 120 -8.86 14.20 3.06
N ASN A 121 -9.97 14.57 2.41
CA ASN A 121 -11.15 13.72 2.29
C ASN A 121 -11.07 12.72 1.12
N LYS A 122 -10.03 12.82 0.27
CA LYS A 122 -9.75 11.88 -0.83
C LYS A 122 -8.85 10.71 -0.39
N LYS A 123 -8.89 10.38 0.90
CA LYS A 123 -8.22 9.23 1.50
C LYS A 123 -9.20 8.07 1.59
#